data_AF-A0A482VKN9-F1
#
_entry.id   AF-A0A482VKN9-F1
#
_cell.length_a   1.000
_cell.length_b   1.000
_cell.length_c   1.000
_cell.angle_alpha   90.00
_cell.angle_beta   90.00
_cell.angle_gamma   90.00
#
_symmetry.space_group_name_H-M   'P 1'
#
loop_
_entity.id
_entity.type
_entity.pdbx_description
1 polymer ?
#
loop_
_entity_poly.entity_id
_entity_poly.type
_entity_poly.pdbx_seq_one_letter_code
_entity_poly.pdbx_strand_id
1 'polypeptide(L)' 'MSEKTYLSYQNNVVKNAKDLATKEMINAGKEEYHLAVDAGDVKKGAPEIAVIVDGAWSKRS' A
#
# COMPACT_ATOMS: atom_id res chain seq x y z
N MET A 1 27.45 8.24 -21.36
CA MET A 1 27.02 8.57 -19.98
C MET A 1 27.99 7.88 -19.02
N SER A 2 28.45 8.53 -17.96
CA SER A 2 29.34 7.86 -17.00
C SER A 2 28.53 6.93 -16.09
N GLU A 3 29.15 5.85 -15.60
CA GLU A 3 28.54 4.92 -14.64
C GLU A 3 28.01 5.66 -13.40
N LYS A 4 28.79 6.60 -12.87
CA LYS A 4 28.40 7.45 -11.74
C LYS A 4 27.13 8.25 -12.03
N THR A 5 27.03 8.81 -13.24
CA THR A 5 25.84 9.56 -13.69
C THR A 5 24.64 8.63 -13.77
N TYR A 6 24.81 7.44 -14.36
CA TYR A 6 23.74 6.44 -14.48
C TYR A 6 23.21 6.00 -13.11
N LEU A 7 24.11 5.61 -12.19
CA LEU A 7 23.74 5.19 -10.84
C LEU A 7 23.02 6.30 -10.07
N SER A 8 23.44 7.56 -10.25
CA SER A 8 22.76 8.68 -9.61
C SER A 8 21.32 8.85 -10.09
N TYR A 9 21.06 8.70 -11.40
CA TYR A 9 19.70 8.76 -11.94
C TYR A 9 18.87 7.56 -11.49
N GLN A 10 19.43 6.35 -11.55
CA GLN A 10 18.76 5.14 -11.08
C GLN A 10 18.32 5.26 -9.62
N ASN A 11 19.23 5.70 -8.74
CA ASN A 11 18.94 5.86 -7.32
C ASN A 11 17.85 6.92 -7.08
N ASN A 12 17.86 8.01 -7.86
CA ASN A 12 16.83 9.04 -7.77
C ASN A 12 15.44 8.49 -8.16
N VAL A 13 15.37 7.77 -9.29
CA VAL A 13 14.12 7.15 -9.77
C VAL A 13 13.58 6.14 -8.77
N VAL A 14 14.43 5.24 -8.25
CA VAL A 14 14.02 4.24 -7.26
C VAL A 14 13.52 4.90 -5.98
N LYS A 15 14.22 5.95 -5.51
CA LYS A 15 13.79 6.69 -4.32
C LYS A 15 12.43 7.34 -4.54
N ASN A 16 12.24 8.04 -5.65
CA ASN A 16 10.97 8.71 -5.95
C ASN A 16 9.83 7.70 -6.10
N ALA A 17 10.08 6.55 -6.73
CA ALA A 17 9.09 5.49 -6.86
C ALA A 17 8.67 4.94 -5.48
N LYS A 18 9.64 4.72 -4.57
CA LYS A 18 9.37 4.27 -3.21
C LYS A 18 8.59 5.31 -2.40
N ASP A 19 8.99 6.58 -2.49
CA ASP A 19 8.34 7.68 -1.78
C ASP A 19 6.90 7.86 -2.27
N LEU A 20 6.68 7.78 -3.60
CA LEU A 20 5.34 7.83 -4.20
C LEU A 20 4.50 6.64 -3.75
N ALA A 21 5.00 5.41 -3.88
CA ALA A 21 4.26 4.21 -3.47
C ALA A 21 3.85 4.28 -1.99
N THR A 22 4.74 4.73 -1.11
CA THR A 22 4.45 4.88 0.33
C THR A 22 3.36 5.92 0.57
N LYS A 23 3.45 7.07 -0.13
CA LYS A 23 2.46 8.14 -0.01
C LYS A 23 1.07 7.67 -0.47
N GLU A 24 1.01 7.01 -1.62
CA GLU A 24 -0.26 6.52 -2.17
C GLU A 24 -0.87 5.41 -1.30
N MET A 25 -0.05 4.51 -0.72
CA MET A 25 -0.54 3.52 0.26
C MET A 25 -1.18 4.18 1.49
N ILE A 26 -0.58 5.26 2.01
CA ILE A 26 -1.12 5.99 3.15
C ILE A 26 -2.44 6.68 2.77
N ASN A 27 -2.52 7.28 1.58
CA ASN A 27 -3.74 7.92 1.09
C ASN A 27 -4.86 6.90 0.90
N ALA A 28 -4.58 5.76 0.25
CA ALA A 28 -5.53 4.68 0.09
C ALA A 28 -6.05 4.17 1.45
N GLY A 29 -5.17 3.98 2.43
CA GLY A 29 -5.59 3.56 3.77
C GLY A 29 -6.49 4.58 4.48
N LYS A 30 -6.31 5.89 4.22
CA LYS A 30 -7.23 6.92 4.74
C LYS A 30 -8.59 6.89 4.04
N GLU A 31 -8.59 6.72 2.73
CA GLU A 31 -9.83 6.61 1.94
C GLU A 31 -10.63 5.37 2.35
N GLU A 32 -9.97 4.21 2.49
CA GLU A 32 -10.59 2.97 3.00
C GLU A 32 -11.17 3.15 4.40
N TYR A 33 -10.46 3.86 5.29
CA TYR A 33 -10.97 4.19 6.62
C TYR A 33 -12.25 5.04 6.54
N HIS A 34 -12.25 6.09 5.71
CA HIS A 34 -13.43 6.93 5.52
C HIS A 34 -14.62 6.13 4.98
N LEU A 35 -14.39 5.26 3.98
CA LEU A 35 -15.42 4.39 3.43
C LEU A 35 -15.99 3.43 4.49
N ALA A 36 -15.13 2.84 5.33
CA ALA A 36 -15.56 1.96 6.40
C ALA A 36 -16.39 2.71 7.47
N VAL A 37 -15.99 3.94 7.82
CA VAL A 37 -16.78 4.80 8.72
C VAL A 37 -18.16 5.08 8.15
N ASP A 38 -18.23 5.45 6.87
CA ASP A 38 -19.49 5.77 6.18
C ASP A 38 -20.41 4.54 6.07
N ALA A 39 -19.83 3.34 5.89
CA ALA A 39 -20.56 2.07 5.87
C ALA A 39 -20.99 1.57 7.25
N GLY A 40 -20.41 2.12 8.33
CA GLY A 40 -20.60 1.62 9.70
C GLY A 40 -19.76 0.38 10.03
N ASP A 41 -18.84 -0.01 9.14
CA ASP A 41 -17.95 -1.17 9.24
C ASP A 41 -16.71 -0.84 10.07
N VAL A 42 -16.90 -0.25 11.26
CA VAL A 42 -15.81 0.15 12.17
C VAL A 42 -16.03 -0.47 13.54
N LYS A 43 -15.05 -1.25 14.01
CA LYS A 43 -15.07 -1.88 15.33
C LYS A 43 -13.90 -1.38 16.17
N LYS A 44 -14.21 -0.80 17.33
CA LYS A 44 -13.22 -0.19 18.25
C LYS A 44 -12.30 0.85 17.57
N GLY A 45 -12.82 1.56 16.57
CA GLY A 45 -12.05 2.56 15.82
C GLY A 45 -11.15 2.00 14.72
N ALA A 46 -11.23 0.69 14.43
CA ALA A 46 -10.53 0.07 13.29
C ALA A 46 -11.55 -0.32 12.21
N PRO A 47 -11.26 -0.05 10.92
CA PRO A 47 -12.11 -0.47 9.82
C PRO A 47 -12.06 -2.00 9.69
N GLU A 48 -13.23 -2.63 9.58
CA GLU A 48 -13.33 -4.06 9.29
C GLU A 48 -13.20 -4.25 7.77
N ILE A 49 -12.06 -4.79 7.33
CA ILE A 49 -11.81 -5.07 5.91
C ILE A 49 -12.25 -6.50 5.61
N ALA A 50 -13.24 -6.66 4.75
CA ALA A 50 -13.67 -7.96 4.26
C ALA A 50 -12.63 -8.53 3.28
N VAL A 51 -11.80 -9.48 3.76
CA VAL A 51 -10.87 -10.22 2.90
C VAL A 51 -11.60 -11.44 2.33
N ILE A 52 -11.96 -11.38 1.05
CA ILE A 52 -12.51 -12.54 0.32
C ILE A 52 -11.33 -13.36 -0.23
N VAL A 53 -11.12 -14.56 0.30
CA VAL A 53 -10.14 -15.53 -0.20
C VAL A 53 -10.84 -16.66 -0.94
N ASP A 54 -10.29 -17.10 -2.07
CA ASP A 54 -10.83 -18.17 -2.93
C ASP A 54 -10.63 -19.60 -2.37
N GLY A 55 -10.20 -19.72 -1.12
CA GLY A 55 -9.86 -21.00 -0.49
C GLY A 55 -8.53 -21.60 -0.95
N ALA A 56 -7.80 -20.98 -1.88
CA ALA A 56 -6.48 -21.42 -2.33
C ALA A 56 -5.32 -20.87 -1.47
N TRP A 57 -5.60 -20.37 -0.26
CA TRP A 57 -4.54 -20.13 0.71
C TRP A 57 -3.95 -21.48 1.10
N SER A 58 -2.83 -21.83 0.46
CA SER A 58 -2.10 -23.07 0.71
C SER A 58 -1.97 -23.25 2.22
N LYS A 59 -2.60 -24.31 2.75
CA LYS A 59 -2.36 -24.72 4.12
C LYS A 59 -0.86 -24.94 4.22
N ARG A 60 -0.16 -24.06 4.94
CA ARG A 60 1.20 -24.37 5.40
C ARG A 60 1.03 -25.52 6.37
N SER A 61 1.25 -26.74 5.87
CA SER A 61 1.45 -27.95 6.67
C SER A 61 2.68 -27.81 7.54
#